data_AF-A0A7W7DAR5-F1
#
_entry.id   AF-A0A7W7DAR5-F1
#
_cell.length_a   1.000
_cell.length_b   1.000
_cell.length_c   1.000
_cell.angle_alpha   90.00
_cell.angle_beta   90.00
_cell.angle_gamma   90.00
#
_symmetry.space_group_name_H-M   'P 1'
#
loop_
_entity.id
_entity.type
_entity.pdbx_description
1 polymer ?
#
loop_
_entity_poly.entity_id
_entity_poly.type
_entity_poly.pdbx_seq_one_letter_code
_entity_poly.pdbx_strand_id
1 'polypeptide(L)'
;MRRNVRVGWIAAGGLLSASAVLVVALGLWFAVRLPHDYDFALGSYDSADLGRRTTEVSTVTYAITTPVIVVHAAGPVRVMVALGPAGRLAVRREMSWEEGERDFEESWRDGTTLDVRLGCPRPRSGPPGACRATYTLTAPTSARVELRTPSGAATCAAAGPEPAACEVSAGPPPVPPPGLPPEGG
;
A
#
# COMPACT_ATOMS: atom_id res chain seq x y z
N MET A 1 -59.93 -42.25 -42.84
CA MET A 1 -58.99 -41.11 -42.65
C MET A 1 -57.58 -41.57 -43.02
N ARG A 2 -56.94 -40.89 -43.98
CA ARG A 2 -55.74 -41.37 -44.70
C ARG A 2 -54.50 -41.37 -43.77
N ARG A 3 -53.86 -42.54 -43.67
CA ARG A 3 -52.65 -42.86 -42.85
C ARG A 3 -51.53 -41.81 -42.97
N ASN A 4 -51.43 -41.14 -44.12
CA ASN A 4 -50.41 -40.13 -44.43
C ASN A 4 -50.55 -38.84 -43.60
N VAL A 5 -51.76 -38.49 -43.15
CA VAL A 5 -51.97 -37.27 -42.33
C VAL A 5 -51.45 -37.46 -40.91
N ARG A 6 -51.58 -38.67 -40.36
CA ARG A 6 -51.04 -38.99 -39.02
C ARG A 6 -49.51 -39.05 -39.00
N VAL A 7 -48.89 -39.57 -40.06
CA VAL A 7 -47.43 -39.60 -40.18
C VAL A 7 -46.85 -38.19 -40.33
N GLY A 8 -47.52 -37.31 -41.08
CA GLY A 8 -47.10 -35.91 -41.23
C GLY A 8 -47.10 -35.14 -39.90
N TRP A 9 -48.11 -35.35 -39.05
CA TRP A 9 -48.18 -34.68 -37.74
C TRP A 9 -47.11 -35.18 -36.76
N ILE A 10 -46.79 -36.47 -36.77
CA ILE A 10 -45.74 -37.04 -35.91
C ILE A 10 -44.36 -36.57 -36.36
N ALA A 11 -44.11 -36.53 -37.67
CA ALA A 11 -42.86 -36.02 -38.23
C ALA A 11 -42.67 -34.53 -37.91
N ALA A 12 -43.73 -33.72 -38.04
CA ALA A 12 -43.69 -32.30 -37.70
C ALA A 12 -43.43 -32.06 -36.21
N GLY A 13 -44.10 -32.81 -35.33
CA GLY A 13 -43.87 -32.74 -33.88
C GLY A 13 -42.44 -33.13 -33.50
N GLY A 14 -41.93 -34.22 -34.06
CA GLY A 14 -40.56 -34.69 -33.81
C GLY A 14 -39.50 -33.69 -34.30
N LEU A 15 -39.71 -33.07 -35.47
CA LEU A 15 -38.80 -32.06 -36.00
C LEU A 15 -38.77 -30.81 -35.11
N LEU A 16 -39.93 -30.38 -34.58
CA LEU A 16 -40.04 -29.25 -33.68
C LEU A 16 -39.31 -29.48 -32.35
N SER A 17 -39.47 -30.67 -31.76
CA SER A 17 -38.77 -31.03 -30.52
C SER A 17 -37.25 -31.09 -30.73
N ALA A 18 -36.78 -31.70 -31.83
CA ALA A 18 -35.36 -31.75 -32.16
C ALA A 18 -34.77 -30.34 -32.37
N SER A 19 -35.52 -29.45 -33.02
CA SER A 19 -35.13 -28.05 -33.25
C SER A 19 -35.01 -27.28 -31.94
N ALA A 20 -35.97 -27.44 -31.02
CA ALA A 20 -35.95 -26.77 -29.72
C ALA A 20 -34.75 -27.20 -28.87
N VAL A 21 -34.45 -28.51 -28.84
CA VAL A 21 -33.27 -29.03 -28.12
C VAL A 21 -31.98 -28.50 -28.75
N LEU A 22 -31.91 -28.42 -30.08
CA LEU A 22 -30.74 -27.89 -30.79
C LEU A 22 -30.50 -26.41 -30.47
N VAL A 23 -31.56 -25.58 -30.44
CA VAL A 23 -31.47 -24.16 -30.10
C VAL A 23 -30.97 -23.95 -28.67
N VAL A 24 -31.49 -24.73 -27.71
CA VAL A 24 -31.06 -24.64 -26.30
C VAL A 24 -29.60 -25.10 -26.14
N ALA A 25 -29.22 -26.21 -26.79
CA ALA A 25 -27.86 -26.73 -26.74
C ALA A 25 -26.85 -25.75 -27.37
N LEU A 26 -27.20 -25.12 -28.50
CA LEU A 26 -26.38 -24.09 -29.12
C LEU A 26 -26.29 -22.83 -28.24
N GLY A 27 -27.39 -22.40 -27.62
CA GLY A 27 -27.40 -21.27 -26.69
C GLY A 27 -26.46 -21.50 -25.49
N LEU A 28 -26.52 -22.69 -24.88
CA LEU A 28 -25.60 -23.08 -23.79
C LEU A 28 -24.15 -23.17 -24.26
N TRP A 29 -23.90 -23.73 -25.45
CA TRP A 29 -22.56 -23.81 -26.01
C TRP A 29 -21.96 -22.43 -26.26
N PHE A 30 -22.74 -21.52 -26.84
CA PHE A 30 -22.32 -20.13 -27.07
C PHE A 30 -22.12 -19.38 -25.75
N ALA A 31 -22.98 -19.57 -24.75
CA ALA A 31 -22.80 -18.96 -23.43
C ALA A 31 -21.53 -19.42 -22.71
N VAL A 32 -21.07 -20.67 -22.93
CA VAL A 32 -19.83 -21.19 -22.34
C VAL A 32 -18.59 -20.79 -23.14
N ARG A 33 -18.71 -20.62 -24.46
CA ARG A 33 -17.57 -20.39 -25.37
C ARG A 33 -17.32 -18.92 -25.72
N LEU A 34 -18.32 -18.06 -25.60
CA LEU A 34 -18.17 -16.63 -25.82
C LEU A 34 -18.03 -15.92 -24.47
N PRO A 35 -16.90 -15.22 -24.21
CA PRO A 35 -16.84 -14.23 -23.15
C PRO A 35 -18.03 -13.27 -23.29
N HIS A 36 -18.71 -12.99 -22.18
CA HIS A 36 -19.84 -12.08 -22.14
C HIS A 36 -19.41 -10.65 -22.51
N ASP A 37 -19.56 -10.26 -23.78
CA ASP A 37 -19.39 -8.87 -24.26
C ASP A 37 -20.75 -8.15 -24.46
N TYR A 38 -21.83 -8.64 -23.82
CA TYR A 38 -23.13 -7.94 -23.79
C TYR A 38 -23.33 -7.20 -22.48
N ASP A 39 -22.43 -6.26 -22.17
CA ASP A 39 -22.75 -5.21 -21.20
C ASP A 39 -23.72 -4.23 -21.86
N PHE A 40 -24.98 -4.32 -21.43
CA PHE A 40 -25.99 -3.31 -21.70
C PHE A 40 -25.48 -1.97 -21.17
N ALA A 41 -25.45 -0.96 -22.05
CA ALA A 41 -25.09 0.42 -21.76
C ALA A 41 -26.07 1.06 -20.75
N LEU A 42 -25.96 0.68 -19.48
CA LEU A 42 -26.46 1.43 -18.35
C LEU A 42 -25.37 2.45 -18.01
N GLY A 43 -25.62 3.70 -18.39
CA GLY A 43 -24.88 4.90 -17.98
C GLY A 43 -23.41 4.67 -17.61
N SER A 44 -22.51 4.89 -18.57
CA SER A 44 -21.09 5.06 -18.26
C SER A 44 -20.99 6.22 -17.26
N TYR A 45 -20.81 5.89 -15.98
CA TYR A 45 -20.31 6.85 -15.03
C TYR A 45 -18.93 7.24 -15.54
N ASP A 46 -18.74 8.52 -15.89
CA ASP A 46 -17.40 9.07 -16.06
C ASP A 46 -16.72 9.04 -14.69
N SER A 47 -16.14 7.89 -14.33
CA SER A 47 -15.24 7.81 -13.19
C SER A 47 -13.95 8.50 -13.62
N ALA A 48 -13.83 9.79 -13.30
CA ALA A 48 -12.52 10.41 -13.28
C ALA A 48 -11.68 9.63 -12.27
N ASP A 49 -10.68 8.90 -12.76
CA ASP A 49 -9.71 8.26 -11.88
C ASP A 49 -9.01 9.37 -11.10
N LEU A 50 -9.37 9.53 -9.83
CA LEU A 50 -8.80 10.53 -8.92
C LEU A 50 -7.35 10.15 -8.51
N GLY A 51 -6.79 9.13 -9.14
CA GLY A 51 -5.51 8.54 -8.83
C GLY A 51 -5.69 7.38 -7.85
N ARG A 52 -5.10 6.22 -8.19
CA ARG A 52 -5.10 5.08 -7.28
C ARG A 52 -4.14 5.32 -6.12
N ARG A 53 -4.70 5.48 -4.91
CA ARG A 53 -3.92 5.49 -3.67
C ARG A 53 -3.96 4.12 -3.01
N THR A 54 -2.79 3.55 -2.74
CA THR A 54 -2.67 2.29 -2.01
C THR A 54 -2.15 2.55 -0.61
N THR A 55 -2.73 1.87 0.39
CA THR A 55 -2.28 1.90 1.78
C THR A 55 -1.98 0.48 2.24
N GLU A 56 -0.83 0.29 2.88
CA GLU A 56 -0.41 -0.98 3.47
C GLU A 56 -0.17 -0.79 4.96
N VAL A 57 -0.73 -1.69 5.76
CA VAL A 57 -0.57 -1.72 7.21
C VAL A 57 0.04 -3.05 7.61
N SER A 58 1.16 -3.00 8.34
CA SER A 58 1.81 -4.18 8.92
C SER A 58 2.02 -3.97 10.41
N THR A 59 1.88 -5.02 11.21
CA THR A 59 2.19 -4.98 12.64
C THR A 59 2.94 -6.24 13.02
N VAL A 60 4.11 -6.07 13.64
CA VAL A 60 4.94 -7.18 14.11
C VAL A 60 5.31 -6.95 15.57
N THR A 61 5.31 -8.02 16.36
CA THR A 61 5.69 -7.96 17.78
C THR A 61 6.91 -8.83 18.03
N TYR A 62 7.90 -8.27 18.71
CA TYR A 62 9.17 -8.91 19.06
C TYR A 62 9.30 -9.03 20.57
N ALA A 63 9.90 -10.12 21.02
CA ALA A 63 10.45 -10.20 22.37
C ALA A 63 11.79 -9.47 22.38
N ILE A 64 11.99 -8.53 23.28
CA ILE A 64 13.21 -7.72 23.35
C ILE A 64 13.80 -7.74 24.76
N THR A 65 15.11 -7.94 24.83
CA THR A 65 15.89 -7.86 26.06
C THR A 65 16.92 -6.73 26.01
N THR A 66 17.07 -6.09 24.85
CA THR A 66 18.08 -5.06 24.64
C THR A 66 17.58 -3.69 25.13
N PRO A 67 18.47 -2.89 25.73
CA PRO A 67 18.12 -1.58 26.26
C PRO A 67 18.05 -0.50 25.17
N VAL A 68 18.48 -0.81 23.94
CA VAL A 68 18.55 0.15 22.82
C VAL A 68 17.96 -0.48 21.57
N ILE A 69 17.06 0.25 20.92
CA ILE A 69 16.52 -0.04 19.59
C ILE A 69 16.99 1.08 18.67
N VAL A 70 17.60 0.75 17.53
CA VAL A 70 18.06 1.74 16.57
C VAL A 70 17.19 1.68 15.33
N VAL A 71 16.70 2.82 14.84
CA VAL A 71 15.96 2.93 13.60
C VAL A 71 16.77 3.78 12.63
N HIS A 72 17.26 3.16 11.56
CA HIS A 72 17.87 3.87 10.45
C HIS A 72 16.78 4.14 9.41
N ALA A 73 16.43 5.41 9.21
CA ALA A 73 15.37 5.83 8.33
C ALA A 73 15.90 6.71 7.21
N ALA A 74 15.70 6.29 5.97
CA ALA A 74 16.01 7.08 4.78
C ALA A 74 14.76 7.30 3.93
N GLY A 75 14.53 8.56 3.53
CA GLY A 75 13.36 8.97 2.75
C GLY A 75 12.21 9.53 3.59
N PRO A 76 10.97 9.59 3.05
CA PRO A 76 9.81 10.16 3.72
C PRO A 76 9.21 9.19 4.75
N VAL A 77 9.99 8.89 5.78
CA VAL A 77 9.66 7.99 6.89
C VAL A 77 9.50 8.81 8.17
N ARG A 78 8.33 8.70 8.79
CA ARG A 78 8.04 9.27 10.12
C ARG A 78 8.12 8.15 11.14
N VAL A 79 8.83 8.39 12.24
CA VAL A 79 8.93 7.44 13.35
C VAL A 79 8.21 8.04 14.56
N MET A 80 7.36 7.24 15.19
CA MET A 80 6.62 7.56 16.39
C MET A 80 6.94 6.53 17.46
N VAL A 81 7.02 6.96 18.71
CA VAL A 81 7.34 6.07 19.83
C VAL A 81 6.28 6.21 20.92
N ALA A 82 5.77 5.07 21.39
CA ALA A 82 4.81 4.94 22.47
C ALA A 82 5.35 3.99 23.55
N LEU A 83 4.84 4.14 24.79
CA LEU A 83 5.15 3.22 25.87
C LEU A 83 4.41 1.89 25.70
N GLY A 84 5.15 0.81 25.92
CA GLY A 84 4.69 -0.57 25.80
C GLY A 84 4.98 -1.41 27.04
N PRO A 85 4.47 -2.66 27.06
CA PRO A 85 4.74 -3.60 28.13
C PRO A 85 6.20 -4.04 28.15
N ALA A 86 6.72 -4.37 29.34
CA ALA A 86 8.09 -4.85 29.51
C ALA A 86 8.38 -6.08 28.64
N GLY A 87 9.61 -6.14 28.09
CA GLY A 87 10.10 -7.27 27.31
C GLY A 87 9.48 -7.42 25.91
N ARG A 88 8.66 -6.46 25.44
CA ARG A 88 8.00 -6.52 24.14
C ARG A 88 8.17 -5.22 23.37
N LEU A 89 8.51 -5.35 22.10
CA LEU A 89 8.51 -4.27 21.11
C LEU A 89 7.44 -4.57 20.06
N ALA A 90 6.44 -3.70 19.92
CA ALA A 90 5.52 -3.77 18.79
C ALA A 90 5.88 -2.69 17.77
N VAL A 91 5.95 -3.08 16.49
CA VAL A 91 6.26 -2.19 15.38
C VAL A 91 5.08 -2.22 14.43
N ARG A 92 4.38 -1.09 14.32
CA ARG A 92 3.29 -0.89 13.35
C ARG A 92 3.79 0.01 12.24
N ARG A 93 3.73 -0.47 11.01
CA ARG A 93 4.05 0.28 9.79
C ARG A 93 2.76 0.61 9.06
N GLU A 94 2.59 1.88 8.74
CA GLU A 94 1.55 2.38 7.85
C GLU A 94 2.20 3.09 6.67
N MET A 95 2.07 2.55 5.48
CA MET A 95 2.68 3.10 4.27
C MET A 95 1.60 3.43 3.26
N SER A 96 1.70 4.61 2.64
CA SER A 96 0.79 4.99 1.55
C SER A 96 1.58 5.55 0.38
N TRP A 97 1.16 5.20 -0.83
CA TRP A 97 1.74 5.71 -2.08
C TRP A 97 0.65 5.84 -3.15
N GLU A 98 0.88 6.76 -4.07
CA GLU A 98 0.07 6.95 -5.27
C GLU A 98 0.58 6.05 -6.41
N GLU A 99 -0.21 5.98 -7.48
CA GLU A 99 0.05 5.17 -8.67
C GLU A 99 1.52 5.25 -9.14
N GLY A 100 2.19 4.09 -9.17
CA GLY A 100 3.62 3.98 -9.46
C GLY A 100 4.31 2.91 -8.61
N GLU A 101 5.55 2.60 -8.97
CA GLU A 101 6.43 1.77 -8.13
C GLU A 101 6.93 2.58 -6.93
N ARG A 102 7.06 1.91 -5.78
CA ARG A 102 7.82 2.39 -4.64
C ARG A 102 9.12 1.59 -4.56
N ASP A 103 10.22 2.24 -4.26
CA ASP A 103 11.43 1.53 -3.83
C ASP A 103 11.36 1.41 -2.31
N PHE A 104 11.10 0.22 -1.80
CA PHE A 104 10.94 -0.02 -0.37
C PHE A 104 11.79 -1.18 0.08
N GLU A 105 12.62 -0.91 1.08
CA GLU A 105 13.50 -1.89 1.69
C GLU A 105 13.39 -1.78 3.21
N GLU A 106 13.12 -2.91 3.86
CA GLU A 106 13.04 -3.05 5.31
C GLU A 106 13.84 -4.28 5.71
N SER A 107 14.74 -4.12 6.68
CA SER A 107 15.47 -5.25 7.25
C SER A 107 15.76 -5.04 8.73
N TRP A 108 15.89 -6.16 9.44
CA TRP A 108 16.32 -6.18 10.82
C TRP A 108 17.74 -6.71 10.89
N ARG A 109 18.64 -5.92 11.48
CA ARG A 109 20.01 -6.30 11.77
C ARG A 109 20.17 -6.55 13.26
N ASP A 110 20.81 -7.67 13.59
CA ASP A 110 21.17 -8.07 14.95
C ASP A 110 20.00 -8.12 15.95
N GLY A 111 18.76 -8.14 15.45
CA GLY A 111 17.53 -8.11 16.26
C GLY A 111 17.23 -6.77 16.96
N THR A 112 18.06 -5.74 16.75
CA THR A 112 17.96 -4.45 17.46
C THR A 112 17.89 -3.24 16.55
N THR A 113 18.34 -3.39 15.31
CA THR A 113 18.46 -2.29 14.36
C THR A 113 17.49 -2.51 13.21
N LEU A 114 16.55 -1.58 13.06
CA LEU A 114 15.59 -1.54 11.96
C LEU A 114 16.13 -0.60 10.88
N ASP A 115 16.57 -1.18 9.75
CA ASP A 115 17.02 -0.46 8.57
C ASP A 115 15.82 -0.28 7.62
N VAL A 116 15.43 0.97 7.35
CA VAL A 116 14.30 1.34 6.47
C VAL A 116 14.73 2.35 5.42
N ARG A 117 14.48 2.01 4.16
CA ARG A 117 14.69 2.90 3.01
C ARG A 117 13.41 2.98 2.20
N LEU A 118 12.92 4.20 2.01
CA LEU A 118 11.77 4.50 1.18
C LEU A 118 12.14 5.51 0.09
N GLY A 119 12.08 5.07 -1.15
CA GLY A 119 12.18 5.92 -2.34
C GLY A 119 10.81 6.15 -2.96
N CYS A 120 10.46 7.41 -3.18
CA CYS A 120 9.32 7.80 -4.00
C CYS A 120 9.84 8.25 -5.37
N PRO A 121 10.00 7.33 -6.35
CA PRO A 121 10.36 7.76 -7.70
C PRO A 121 9.27 8.68 -8.24
N ARG A 122 9.69 9.77 -8.89
CA ARG A 122 8.73 10.66 -9.56
C ARG A 122 8.15 9.95 -10.78
N PRO A 123 6.84 10.02 -11.03
CA PRO A 123 6.29 9.56 -12.30
C PRO A 123 6.91 10.37 -13.47
N ARG A 124 7.03 9.74 -14.65
CA ARG A 124 7.61 10.38 -15.87
C ARG A 124 6.87 11.66 -16.28
N SER A 125 5.60 11.78 -15.90
CA SER A 125 4.76 12.96 -16.11
C SER A 125 3.82 13.08 -14.92
N GLY A 126 3.82 14.25 -14.26
CA GLY A 126 2.94 14.52 -13.11
C GLY A 126 3.69 15.10 -11.91
N PRO A 127 2.95 15.53 -10.88
CA PRO A 127 3.54 15.93 -9.61
C PRO A 127 4.34 14.76 -9.01
N PRO A 128 5.35 15.02 -8.16
CA PRO A 128 6.08 13.96 -7.47
C PRO A 128 5.10 13.04 -6.74
N GLY A 129 5.20 11.73 -6.98
CA GLY A 129 4.34 10.74 -6.32
C GLY A 129 4.49 10.86 -4.80
N ALA A 130 3.36 11.06 -4.12
CA ALA A 130 3.36 11.22 -2.67
C ALA A 130 3.42 9.85 -1.99
N CYS A 131 4.62 9.34 -1.74
CA CYS A 131 4.81 8.16 -0.88
C CYS A 131 5.27 8.58 0.53
N ARG A 132 4.74 7.91 1.55
CA ARG A 132 5.09 8.13 2.96
C ARG A 132 4.98 6.83 3.74
N ALA A 133 5.82 6.67 4.75
CA ALA A 133 5.68 5.62 5.75
C ALA A 133 5.68 6.20 7.16
N THR A 134 4.78 5.73 8.01
CA THR A 134 4.75 6.02 9.43
C THR A 134 5.02 4.72 10.19
N TYR A 135 6.03 4.73 11.04
CA TYR A 135 6.36 3.64 11.96
C TYR A 135 5.97 4.05 13.37
N THR A 136 5.14 3.26 14.02
CA THR A 136 4.83 3.41 15.44
C THR A 136 5.48 2.27 16.20
N LEU A 137 6.47 2.62 17.02
CA LEU A 137 7.18 1.71 17.90
C LEU A 137 6.60 1.80 19.30
N THR A 138 6.00 0.73 19.77
CA THR A 138 5.55 0.59 21.15
C THR A 138 6.63 -0.18 21.91
N ALA A 139 7.47 0.54 22.64
CA ALA A 139 8.69 0.03 23.26
C ALA A 139 8.56 -0.03 24.79
N PRO A 140 9.25 -0.97 25.47
CA PRO A 140 9.21 -1.04 26.92
C PRO A 140 9.89 0.18 27.54
N THR A 141 9.47 0.58 28.75
CA THR A 141 10.03 1.73 29.48
C THR A 141 11.55 1.64 29.73
N SER A 142 12.09 0.42 29.75
CA SER A 142 13.52 0.14 29.94
C SER A 142 14.35 0.29 28.66
N ALA A 143 13.71 0.43 27.49
CA ALA A 143 14.41 0.56 26.22
C ALA A 143 14.36 2.01 25.72
N ARG A 144 15.49 2.48 25.19
CA ARG A 144 15.59 3.73 24.45
C ARG A 144 15.52 3.47 22.95
N VAL A 145 14.88 4.38 22.21
CA VAL A 145 14.84 4.33 20.75
C VAL A 145 15.76 5.42 20.20
N GLU A 146 16.67 5.05 19.31
CA GLU A 146 17.55 5.98 18.60
C GLU A 146 17.11 6.05 17.14
N LEU A 147 16.72 7.23 16.67
CA LEU A 147 16.47 7.50 15.26
C LEU A 147 17.75 8.01 14.61
N ARG A 148 18.14 7.41 13.48
CA ARG A 148 19.21 7.93 12.62
C ARG A 148 18.67 8.13 11.21
N THR A 149 18.91 9.30 10.68
CA THR A 149 18.59 9.69 9.31
C THR A 149 19.86 10.15 8.61
N PRO A 150 19.88 10.28 7.27
CA PRO A 150 20.99 10.93 6.58
C PRO A 150 21.29 12.35 7.07
N SER A 151 20.31 13.03 7.68
CA SER A 151 20.45 14.39 8.22
C SER A 151 20.96 14.46 9.66
N GLY A 152 21.01 13.35 10.40
CA GLY A 152 21.49 13.33 11.78
C GLY A 152 20.91 12.20 12.62
N ALA A 153 21.00 12.34 13.94
CA ALA A 153 20.47 11.37 14.89
C ALA A 153 19.69 12.06 16.01
N ALA A 154 18.69 11.37 16.54
CA ALA A 154 17.88 11.81 17.66
C ALA A 154 17.58 10.64 18.61
N THR A 155 17.57 10.91 19.91
CA THR A 155 17.09 9.96 20.91
C THR A 155 15.60 10.20 21.15
N CYS A 156 14.79 9.19 20.88
CA CYS A 156 13.35 9.24 21.06
C CYS A 156 12.99 8.71 22.45
N ALA A 157 12.28 9.52 23.23
CA ALA A 157 11.70 9.09 24.50
C ALA A 157 10.19 8.90 24.33
N ALA A 158 9.68 7.77 24.80
CA ALA A 158 8.25 7.57 24.93
C ALA A 158 7.74 8.33 26.17
N ALA A 159 6.88 9.32 25.97
CA ALA A 159 6.36 10.15 27.07
C ALA A 159 5.09 9.57 27.71
N GLY A 160 4.42 8.64 27.03
CA GLY A 160 3.12 8.08 27.45
C GLY A 160 2.66 6.93 26.55
N PRO A 161 1.45 6.42 26.77
CA PRO A 161 0.85 5.38 25.91
C PRO A 161 0.49 5.90 24.52
N GLU A 162 0.33 7.22 24.37
CA GLU A 162 0.09 7.86 23.08
C GLU A 162 1.41 7.99 22.29
N PRO A 163 1.43 7.61 21.00
CA PRO A 163 2.64 7.70 20.20
C PRO A 163 3.02 9.16 19.94
N ALA A 164 4.26 9.52 20.29
CA ALA A 164 4.84 10.83 20.03
C ALA A 164 5.77 10.77 18.82
N ALA A 165 5.72 11.78 17.95
CA ALA A 165 6.62 11.87 16.81
C ALA A 165 8.08 12.06 17.28
N CYS A 166 8.98 11.24 16.75
CA CYS A 166 10.40 11.42 16.90
C CYS A 166 10.94 12.05 15.62
N GLU A 167 11.46 13.27 15.73
CA GLU A 167 12.03 14.01 14.61
C GLU A 167 13.48 14.36 14.92
N VAL A 168 14.35 14.22 13.93
CA VAL A 168 15.72 14.74 14.03
C VAL A 168 15.62 16.25 13.93
N SER A 169 15.79 16.93 15.07
CA SER A 169 15.82 18.38 15.10
C SER A 169 17.04 18.86 14.32
N ALA A 170 16.82 19.42 13.13
CA ALA A 170 17.85 20.21 12.46
C ALA A 170 18.10 21.42 13.37
N GLY A 171 19.28 21.51 13.97
CA GLY A 171 19.71 22.75 14.62
C GLY A 171 19.53 23.93 13.66
N PRO A 172 19.29 25.15 14.16
CA PRO A 172 19.15 26.32 13.29
C PRO A 172 20.37 26.41 12.35
N PRO A 173 20.18 26.77 11.07
CA PRO A 173 21.30 26.93 10.15
C PRO A 173 22.30 27.92 10.78
N PRO A 174 23.62 27.69 10.65
CA PRO A 174 24.60 28.62 11.17
C PRO A 174 24.32 30.01 10.59
N VAL A 175 24.06 30.98 11.48
CA VAL A 175 23.87 32.37 11.10
C VAL A 175 25.19 32.83 10.46
N PRO A 176 25.21 33.25 9.19
CA PRO A 176 26.42 33.80 8.59
C PRO A 176 26.88 35.00 9.44
N PRO A 177 28.18 35.15 9.71
CA PRO A 177 28.69 36.26 10.49
C PRO A 177 28.26 37.60 9.83
N PRO A 178 27.78 38.58 10.61
CA PRO A 178 27.39 39.86 10.06
C PRO A 178 28.61 40.62 9.54
N GLY A 179 28.60 40.93 8.25
CA GLY A 179 29.40 41.99 7.64
C GLY A 179 30.88 41.70 7.47
N LEU A 180 31.26 41.24 6.27
CA LEU A 180 32.49 41.73 5.66
C LEU A 180 32.08 42.73 4.57
N PRO A 181 32.56 43.98 4.60
CA PRO A 181 32.37 44.89 3.48
C PRO A 181 33.02 44.30 2.23
N PRO A 182 32.54 44.64 1.03
CA PRO A 182 33.27 44.35 -0.18
C PRO A 182 34.64 45.04 -0.09
N GLU A 183 35.71 44.27 0.04
CA GLU A 183 37.04 44.78 -0.29
C GLU A 183 37.03 45.13 -1.78
N GLY A 184 37.23 46.42 -2.05
CA GLY A 184 37.36 46.93 -3.39
C GLY A 184 38.61 46.37 -4.09
N GLY A 185 38.46 46.13 -5.39
CA GLY A 185 39.50 45.82 -6.36
C GLY A 185 38.90 45.81 -7.75
#